data_AF-A0A839HE64-F1
#
_entry.id   AF-A0A839HE64-F1
#
_cell.length_a   1.000
_cell.length_b   1.000
_cell.length_c   1.000
_cell.angle_alpha   90.00
_cell.angle_beta   90.00
_cell.angle_gamma   90.00
#
_symmetry.space_group_name_H-M   'P 1'
#
loop_
_entity.id
_entity.type
_entity.pdbx_description
1 polymer ?
#
loop_
_entity_poly.entity_id
_entity_poly.type
_entity_poly.pdbx_seq_one_letter_code
_entity_poly.pdbx_strand_id
1 'polypeptide(L)'
;MSLESISWYSDKTGMTRVTVKKRLETSGIASTHGAKSAILYDTKDALPALYGRESLSNQGDLMSARAENLRADTRIKELKEQQLRRELAPIVVLEYALSSLCAQVSAILDSIAPKLKRRLPQLTAADIDIIRSEIAKARNAAATIELEFDSGSENNIAEYD
;
A
#
# COMPACT_ATOMS: atom_id res chain seq x y z
N MET A 1 10.91 -28.67 -26.33
CA MET A 1 9.60 -29.31 -26.10
C MET A 1 9.89 -30.63 -25.43
N SER A 2 9.40 -30.85 -24.20
CA SER A 2 9.62 -32.11 -23.46
C SER A 2 8.42 -32.99 -23.76
N LEU A 3 8.68 -34.14 -24.40
CA LEU A 3 7.69 -35.12 -24.80
C LEU A 3 7.71 -36.27 -23.81
N GLU A 4 6.68 -36.39 -22.99
CA GLU A 4 6.63 -37.33 -21.89
C GLU A 4 5.52 -38.37 -22.07
N SER A 5 5.71 -39.55 -21.45
CA SER A 5 4.77 -40.66 -21.56
C SER A 5 3.66 -40.60 -20.51
N ILE A 6 2.55 -41.31 -20.75
CA ILE A 6 1.44 -41.46 -19.80
C ILE A 6 1.92 -41.96 -18.42
N SER A 7 2.93 -42.84 -18.39
CA SER A 7 3.50 -43.33 -17.12
C SER A 7 4.16 -42.22 -16.32
N TRP A 8 4.87 -41.31 -17.00
CA TRP A 8 5.53 -40.18 -16.37
C TRP A 8 4.51 -39.21 -15.78
N TYR A 9 3.44 -38.89 -16.52
CA TYR A 9 2.36 -38.03 -16.01
C TYR A 9 1.64 -38.64 -14.82
N SER A 10 1.42 -39.96 -14.82
CA SER A 10 0.79 -40.65 -13.69
C SER A 10 1.63 -40.56 -12.41
N ASP A 11 2.95 -40.71 -12.52
CA ASP A 11 3.88 -40.58 -11.41
C ASP A 11 3.95 -39.13 -10.88
N LYS A 12 3.94 -38.14 -11.78
CA LYS A 12 4.05 -36.71 -11.40
C LYS A 12 2.77 -36.06 -10.92
N THR A 13 1.61 -36.49 -11.43
CA THR A 13 0.31 -35.90 -11.07
C THR A 13 -0.37 -36.65 -9.92
N GLY A 14 0.16 -37.82 -9.51
CA GLY A 14 -0.49 -38.72 -8.55
C GLY A 14 -1.80 -39.34 -9.05
N MET A 15 -2.19 -39.06 -10.30
CA MET A 15 -3.40 -39.61 -10.92
C MET A 15 -3.12 -41.01 -11.46
N THR A 16 -4.14 -41.87 -11.48
CA THR A 16 -4.01 -43.20 -12.06
C THR A 16 -3.79 -43.12 -13.57
N ARG A 17 -2.97 -44.02 -14.13
CA ARG A 17 -2.66 -44.07 -15.57
C ARG A 17 -3.90 -44.07 -16.47
N VAL A 18 -4.98 -44.73 -16.01
CA VAL A 18 -6.27 -44.78 -16.72
C VAL A 18 -6.93 -43.40 -16.78
N THR A 19 -6.89 -42.65 -15.68
CA THR A 19 -7.42 -41.28 -15.60
C THR A 19 -6.63 -40.33 -16.48
N VAL A 20 -5.30 -40.43 -16.43
CA VAL A 20 -4.39 -39.65 -17.28
C VAL A 20 -4.66 -39.92 -18.75
N LYS A 21 -4.71 -41.20 -19.15
CA LYS A 21 -5.01 -41.60 -20.53
C LYS A 21 -6.37 -41.07 -20.99
N LYS A 22 -7.42 -41.29 -20.21
CA LYS A 22 -8.79 -40.85 -20.54
C LYS A 22 -8.87 -39.33 -20.71
N ARG A 23 -8.23 -38.56 -19.82
CA ARG A 23 -8.23 -37.08 -19.89
C ARG A 23 -7.45 -36.57 -21.11
N LEU A 24 -6.29 -37.16 -21.41
CA LEU A 24 -5.50 -36.79 -22.58
C LEU A 24 -6.21 -37.13 -23.90
N GLU A 25 -6.83 -38.31 -24.01
CA GLU A 25 -7.64 -38.69 -25.17
C GLU A 25 -8.86 -37.78 -25.35
N THR A 26 -9.55 -37.43 -24.26
CA THR A 26 -10.72 -36.52 -24.30
C THR A 26 -10.31 -35.09 -24.68
N SER A 27 -9.08 -34.68 -24.37
CA SER A 27 -8.59 -33.31 -24.64
C SER A 27 -8.13 -33.07 -26.08
N GLY A 28 -7.99 -34.12 -26.91
CA GLY A 28 -7.66 -33.99 -28.33
C GLY A 28 -6.25 -33.45 -28.63
N ILE A 29 -5.32 -33.53 -27.68
CA ILE A 29 -3.93 -33.04 -27.84
C ILE A 29 -3.16 -33.92 -28.82
N ALA A 30 -2.33 -33.30 -29.66
CA ALA A 30 -1.46 -34.00 -30.60
C ALA A 30 -0.46 -34.90 -29.86
N SER A 31 -0.47 -36.18 -30.20
CA SER A 31 0.44 -37.18 -29.63
C SER A 31 1.49 -37.63 -30.65
N THR A 32 2.72 -37.81 -30.19
CA THR A 32 3.82 -38.34 -31.00
C THR A 32 4.19 -39.74 -30.54
N HIS A 33 4.47 -40.64 -31.48
CA HIS A 33 4.97 -41.98 -31.15
C HIS A 33 6.47 -41.94 -30.84
N GLY A 34 6.82 -42.37 -29.63
CA GLY A 34 8.19 -42.55 -29.17
C GLY A 34 8.73 -43.97 -29.39
N ALA A 35 9.91 -44.23 -28.85
CA ALA A 35 10.51 -45.56 -28.84
C ALA A 35 9.57 -46.60 -28.19
N LYS A 36 9.52 -47.81 -28.74
CA LYS A 36 8.65 -48.92 -28.29
C LYS A 36 7.14 -48.61 -28.33
N SER A 37 6.69 -47.84 -29.32
CA SER A 37 5.25 -47.52 -29.52
C SER A 37 4.60 -46.74 -28.37
N ALA A 38 5.41 -46.12 -27.50
CA ALA A 38 4.88 -45.28 -26.43
C ALA A 38 4.24 -44.01 -27.00
N ILE A 39 3.06 -43.64 -26.50
CA ILE A 39 2.37 -42.39 -26.84
C ILE A 39 2.94 -41.28 -25.95
N LEU A 40 3.51 -40.26 -26.58
CA LEU A 40 4.12 -39.10 -25.92
C LEU A 40 3.28 -37.85 -26.16
N TYR A 41 3.18 -37.01 -25.14
CA TYR A 41 2.47 -35.74 -25.17
C TYR A 41 3.40 -34.61 -24.72
N ASP A 42 3.26 -33.41 -25.30
CA ASP A 42 4.01 -32.22 -24.85
C ASP A 42 3.53 -31.80 -23.46
N THR A 43 4.47 -31.65 -22.53
CA THR A 43 4.24 -31.23 -21.15
C THR A 43 3.47 -29.92 -21.04
N LYS A 44 3.66 -28.98 -21.97
CA LYS A 44 2.95 -27.69 -21.98
C LYS A 44 1.45 -27.84 -22.22
N ASP A 45 1.05 -28.82 -23.01
CA ASP A 45 -0.35 -29.02 -23.39
C ASP A 45 -1.01 -30.09 -22.51
N ALA A 46 -0.26 -31.13 -22.16
CA ALA A 46 -0.74 -32.27 -21.38
C ALA A 46 -1.08 -31.91 -19.93
N LEU A 47 -0.23 -31.13 -19.23
CA LEU A 47 -0.48 -30.80 -17.82
C LEU A 47 -1.77 -29.96 -17.63
N PRO A 48 -2.02 -28.88 -18.39
CA PRO A 48 -3.29 -28.15 -18.30
C PRO A 48 -4.52 -29.02 -18.57
N ALA A 49 -4.44 -29.94 -19.54
CA ALA A 49 -5.54 -30.86 -19.84
C ALA A 49 -5.78 -31.89 -18.71
N LEU A 50 -4.73 -32.32 -18.01
CA LEU A 50 -4.85 -33.25 -16.89
C LEU A 50 -5.48 -32.60 -15.65
N TYR A 51 -5.15 -31.34 -15.37
CA TYR A 51 -5.71 -30.62 -14.21
C TYR A 51 -7.10 -30.01 -14.45
N GLY A 52 -7.65 -30.19 -15.64
CA GLY A 52 -9.02 -29.80 -15.98
C GLY A 52 -9.04 -28.45 -16.68
N ARG A 53 -9.69 -28.45 -17.85
CA ARG A 53 -9.99 -27.26 -18.65
C ARG A 53 -11.12 -26.44 -18.03
N GLU A 54 -10.93 -25.97 -16.79
CA GLU A 54 -11.60 -24.76 -16.30
C GLU A 54 -10.78 -23.51 -16.69
N SER A 55 -9.64 -23.68 -17.37
CA SER A 55 -8.65 -22.64 -17.59
C SER A 55 -8.93 -21.67 -18.75
N LEU A 56 -10.03 -21.78 -19.50
CA LEU A 56 -10.29 -20.87 -20.64
C LEU A 56 -11.34 -19.80 -20.31
N SER A 57 -12.39 -20.15 -19.56
CA SER A 57 -13.33 -19.17 -19.01
C SER A 57 -12.68 -18.40 -17.85
N ASN A 58 -12.02 -19.11 -16.93
CA ASN A 58 -11.39 -18.47 -15.77
C ASN A 58 -10.10 -17.73 -16.13
N GLN A 59 -9.49 -17.94 -17.31
CA GLN A 59 -8.30 -17.18 -17.69
C GLN A 59 -8.62 -15.72 -18.02
N GLY A 60 -9.80 -15.43 -18.57
CA GLY A 60 -10.30 -14.07 -18.71
C GLY A 60 -10.50 -13.41 -17.34
N ASP A 61 -11.14 -14.12 -16.41
CA ASP A 61 -11.38 -13.63 -15.05
C ASP A 61 -10.09 -13.47 -14.24
N LEU A 62 -9.14 -14.41 -14.37
CA LEU A 62 -7.81 -14.33 -13.75
C LEU A 62 -6.99 -13.19 -14.34
N MET A 63 -7.09 -12.93 -15.64
CA MET A 63 -6.40 -11.82 -16.29
C MET A 63 -7.02 -10.48 -15.88
N SER A 64 -8.35 -10.41 -15.76
CA SER A 64 -9.06 -9.25 -15.24
C SER A 64 -8.68 -8.95 -13.79
N ALA A 65 -8.74 -9.96 -12.91
CA ALA A 65 -8.35 -9.83 -11.51
C ALA A 65 -6.87 -9.43 -11.35
N ARG A 66 -5.98 -9.94 -12.22
CA ARG A 66 -4.57 -9.50 -12.25
C ARG A 66 -4.42 -8.06 -12.70
N ALA A 67 -5.19 -7.62 -13.68
CA ALA A 67 -5.18 -6.23 -14.15
C ALA A 67 -5.69 -5.27 -13.06
N GLU A 68 -6.73 -5.65 -12.33
CA GLU A 68 -7.25 -4.88 -11.18
C GLU A 68 -6.23 -4.80 -10.04
N ASN A 69 -5.60 -5.93 -9.67
CA ASN A 69 -4.53 -5.93 -8.68
C ASN A 69 -3.35 -5.07 -9.14
N LEU A 70 -2.96 -5.14 -10.41
CA LEU A 70 -1.88 -4.32 -10.94
C LEU A 70 -2.21 -2.83 -10.88
N ARG A 71 -3.46 -2.43 -11.15
CA ARG A 71 -3.94 -1.05 -11.00
C ARG A 71 -3.94 -0.58 -9.54
N ALA A 72 -4.31 -1.46 -8.60
CA ALA A 72 -4.25 -1.16 -7.17
C ALA A 72 -2.79 -0.99 -6.72
N ASP A 73 -1.90 -1.86 -7.17
CA ASP A 73 -0.47 -1.80 -6.88
C ASP A 73 0.21 -0.56 -7.47
N THR A 74 -0.15 -0.15 -8.70
CA THR A 74 0.36 1.10 -9.29
C THR A 74 -0.08 2.30 -8.47
N ARG A 75 -1.35 2.35 -8.06
CA ARG A 75 -1.87 3.44 -7.23
C ARG A 75 -1.17 3.53 -5.87
N ILE A 76 -0.89 2.38 -5.24
CA ILE A 76 -0.10 2.34 -3.99
C ILE A 76 1.32 2.85 -4.22
N LYS A 77 1.95 2.50 -5.35
CA LYS A 77 3.30 2.98 -5.69
C LYS A 77 3.31 4.49 -5.94
N GLU A 78 2.33 5.03 -6.65
CA GLU A 78 2.18 6.47 -6.87
C GLU A 78 2.04 7.25 -5.56
N LEU A 79 1.20 6.78 -4.62
CA LEU A 79 1.08 7.38 -3.29
C LEU A 79 2.39 7.33 -2.50
N LYS A 80 3.14 6.22 -2.59
CA LYS A 80 4.45 6.09 -1.95
C LYS A 80 5.49 7.00 -2.59
N GLU A 81 5.45 7.19 -3.90
CA GLU A 81 6.33 8.11 -4.62
C GLU A 81 6.02 9.57 -4.24
N GLN A 82 4.76 9.94 -4.09
CA GLN A 82 4.34 11.27 -3.61
C GLN A 82 4.77 11.53 -2.15
N GLN A 83 4.69 10.52 -1.28
CA GLN A 83 5.26 10.59 0.07
C GLN A 83 6.79 10.77 0.03
N LEU A 84 7.48 10.06 -0.85
CA LEU A 84 8.93 10.14 -1.00
C LEU A 84 9.38 11.50 -1.55
N ARG A 85 8.57 12.14 -2.40
CA ARG A 85 8.78 13.50 -2.94
C ARG A 85 8.55 14.63 -1.93
N ARG A 86 8.25 14.32 -0.66
CA ARG A 86 7.95 15.29 0.42
C ARG A 86 6.70 16.14 0.19
N GLU A 87 5.85 15.78 -0.77
CA GLU A 87 4.58 16.46 -1.02
C GLU A 87 3.48 15.99 -0.04
N LEU A 88 3.61 14.76 0.49
CA LEU A 88 2.79 14.24 1.59
C LEU A 88 3.67 13.92 2.80
N ALA A 89 3.73 14.84 3.77
CA ALA A 89 4.22 14.50 5.10
C ALA A 89 3.17 13.61 5.80
N PRO A 90 3.54 12.44 6.35
CA PRO A 90 2.62 11.64 7.15
C PRO A 90 2.06 12.52 8.27
N ILE A 91 0.74 12.51 8.48
CA ILE A 91 0.05 13.33 9.48
C ILE A 91 0.73 13.20 10.85
N VAL A 92 1.15 11.98 11.21
CA VAL A 92 1.88 11.67 12.45
C VAL A 92 3.19 12.47 12.62
N VAL A 93 3.92 12.71 11.52
CA VAL A 93 5.16 13.50 11.56
C VAL A 93 4.86 14.99 11.76
N LEU A 94 3.81 15.49 11.13
CA LEU A 94 3.35 16.88 11.32
C LEU A 94 2.85 17.10 12.75
N GLU A 95 2.05 16.19 13.28
CA GLU A 95 1.58 16.21 14.67
C GLU A 95 2.75 16.22 15.66
N TYR A 96 3.75 15.36 15.44
CA TYR A 96 4.94 15.33 16.29
C TYR A 96 5.76 16.63 16.18
N ALA A 97 5.99 17.13 14.97
CA ALA A 97 6.74 18.36 14.74
C ALA A 97 6.03 19.58 15.38
N LEU A 98 4.72 19.71 15.19
CA LEU A 98 3.90 20.75 15.80
C LEU A 98 3.88 20.64 17.32
N SER A 99 3.71 19.44 17.87
CA SER A 99 3.74 19.21 19.32
C SER A 99 5.09 19.61 19.92
N SER A 100 6.19 19.24 19.26
CA SER A 100 7.54 19.62 19.67
C SER A 100 7.76 21.13 19.62
N LEU A 101 7.29 21.79 18.55
CA LEU A 101 7.34 23.24 18.41
C LEU A 101 6.55 23.94 19.53
N CYS A 102 5.32 23.51 19.78
CA CYS A 102 4.47 24.06 20.84
C CYS A 102 5.10 23.91 22.23
N ALA A 103 5.73 22.76 22.51
CA ALA A 103 6.45 22.53 23.76
C ALA A 103 7.64 23.50 23.93
N GLN A 104 8.42 23.71 22.87
CA GLN A 104 9.55 24.65 22.87
C GLN A 104 9.08 26.10 23.08
N VAL A 105 8.02 26.51 22.37
CA VAL A 105 7.44 27.86 22.51
C VAL A 105 6.92 28.08 23.93
N SER A 106 6.22 27.11 24.51
CA SER A 106 5.73 27.21 25.90
C SER A 106 6.89 27.38 26.88
N ALA A 107 7.97 26.61 26.73
CA ALA A 107 9.14 26.73 27.60
C ALA A 107 9.83 28.10 27.47
N ILE A 108 9.88 28.66 26.25
CA ILE A 108 10.42 30.01 26.03
C ILE A 108 9.55 31.04 26.74
N LEU A 109 8.23 30.99 26.55
CA LEU A 109 7.28 31.90 27.17
C LEU A 109 7.36 31.87 28.70
N ASP A 110 7.38 30.68 29.30
CA ASP A 110 7.49 30.51 30.76
C ASP A 110 8.82 31.06 31.30
N SER A 111 9.88 31.06 30.48
CA SER A 111 11.18 31.62 30.84
C SER A 111 11.25 33.16 30.81
N ILE A 112 10.27 33.84 30.19
CA ILE A 112 10.29 35.31 30.03
C ILE A 112 10.23 35.99 31.39
N ALA A 113 9.23 35.66 32.22
CA ALA A 113 9.03 36.26 33.54
C ALA A 113 10.28 36.20 34.46
N PRO A 114 10.91 35.03 34.68
CA PRO A 114 12.13 34.95 35.50
C PRO A 114 13.32 35.67 34.87
N LYS A 115 13.48 35.65 33.53
CA LYS A 115 14.52 36.42 32.84
C LYS A 115 14.32 37.92 33.03
N LEU A 116 13.08 38.40 32.98
CA LEU A 116 12.73 39.80 33.17
C LEU A 116 13.03 40.26 34.60
N LYS A 117 12.60 39.49 35.61
CA LYS A 117 12.90 39.78 37.02
C LYS A 117 14.40 39.80 37.32
N ARG A 118 15.19 38.93 36.67
CA ARG A 118 16.65 38.91 36.82
C ARG A 118 17.32 40.13 36.19
N ARG A 119 16.82 40.61 35.05
CA ARG A 119 17.37 41.79 34.35
C ARG A 119 16.90 43.12 34.92
N LEU A 120 15.69 43.15 35.48
CA LEU A 120 15.02 44.32 36.02
C LEU A 120 14.56 44.02 37.45
N PRO A 121 15.48 44.04 38.44
CA PRO A 121 15.16 43.70 39.82
C PRO A 121 14.10 44.64 40.45
N GLN A 122 13.95 45.85 39.91
CA GLN A 122 12.96 46.84 40.33
C GLN A 122 11.50 46.50 40.01
N LEU A 123 11.23 45.50 39.15
CA LEU A 123 9.86 45.06 38.91
C LEU A 123 9.24 44.52 40.20
N THR A 124 8.02 44.92 40.51
CA THR A 124 7.29 44.37 41.66
C THR A 124 6.76 42.96 41.35
N ALA A 125 6.31 42.23 42.37
CA ALA A 125 5.67 40.94 42.17
C ALA A 125 4.37 41.08 41.33
N ALA A 126 3.62 42.16 41.55
CA ALA A 126 2.40 42.45 40.81
C ALA A 126 2.66 42.63 39.30
N ASP A 127 3.75 43.33 38.93
CA ASP A 127 4.12 43.51 37.53
C ASP A 127 4.44 42.17 36.84
N ILE A 128 5.11 41.26 37.55
CA ILE A 128 5.43 39.92 37.04
C ILE A 128 4.17 39.07 36.89
N ASP A 129 3.22 39.18 37.80
CA ASP A 129 1.96 38.43 37.73
C ASP A 129 1.05 38.92 36.58
N ILE A 130 1.06 40.23 36.29
CA ILE A 130 0.40 40.78 35.09
C ILE A 130 0.99 40.16 33.81
N ILE A 131 2.33 40.12 33.71
CA ILE A 131 3.01 39.52 32.55
C ILE A 131 2.66 38.04 32.40
N ARG A 132 2.66 37.29 33.51
CA ARG A 132 2.27 35.87 33.51
C ARG A 132 0.82 35.67 33.07
N SER A 133 -0.08 36.54 33.51
CA SER A 133 -1.49 36.52 33.10
C SER A 133 -1.65 36.73 31.60
N GLU A 134 -0.94 37.69 31.01
CA GLU A 134 -1.00 37.92 29.55
C GLU A 134 -0.39 36.78 28.75
N ILE A 135 0.70 36.18 29.22
CA ILE A 135 1.27 34.97 28.59
C ILE A 135 0.25 33.81 28.64
N ALA A 136 -0.46 33.63 29.75
CA ALA A 136 -1.47 32.60 29.88
C ALA A 136 -2.66 32.84 28.92
N LYS A 137 -3.12 34.09 28.78
CA LYS A 137 -4.15 34.44 27.79
C LYS A 137 -3.72 34.13 26.36
N ALA A 138 -2.48 34.49 25.99
CA ALA A 138 -1.93 34.18 24.67
C ALA A 138 -1.86 32.67 24.40
N ARG A 139 -1.45 31.88 25.40
CA ARG A 139 -1.45 30.40 25.30
C ARG A 139 -2.85 29.82 25.13
N ASN A 140 -3.81 30.31 25.90
CA ASN A 140 -5.20 29.84 25.83
C ASN A 140 -5.84 30.19 24.48
N ALA A 141 -5.55 31.39 23.94
CA ALA A 141 -5.97 31.76 22.60
C ALA A 141 -5.37 30.83 21.54
N ALA A 142 -4.07 30.53 21.61
CA ALA A 142 -3.41 29.60 20.70
C ALA A 142 -3.99 28.17 20.78
N ALA A 143 -4.36 27.71 21.98
CA ALA A 143 -4.97 26.40 22.18
C ALA A 143 -6.41 26.29 21.64
N THR A 144 -7.09 27.42 21.43
CA THR A 144 -8.47 27.48 20.92
C THR A 144 -8.50 27.57 19.39
N ILE A 145 -7.35 27.64 18.72
CA ILE A 145 -7.30 27.68 17.25
C ILE A 145 -7.74 26.32 16.72
N GLU A 146 -8.90 26.30 16.05
CA GLU A 146 -9.40 25.15 15.31
C GLU A 146 -8.88 25.18 13.87
N LEU A 147 -8.58 24.00 13.33
CA LEU A 147 -8.21 23.85 11.92
C LEU A 147 -9.47 23.94 11.07
N GLU A 148 -9.72 25.11 10.48
CA GLU A 148 -10.73 25.27 9.44
C GLU A 148 -10.18 24.69 8.14
N PHE A 149 -10.63 23.49 7.78
CA PHE A 149 -10.33 22.91 6.47
C PHE A 149 -11.23 23.60 5.44
N ASP A 150 -10.70 24.60 4.74
CA ASP A 150 -11.31 25.08 3.50
C ASP A 150 -11.26 23.94 2.48
N SER A 151 -12.41 23.33 2.21
CA SER A 151 -12.57 22.26 1.20
C SER A 151 -12.50 22.83 -0.22
N GLY A 152 -11.43 23.57 -0.54
CA GLY A 152 -11.20 24.24 -1.81
C GLY A 152 -10.50 23.37 -2.87
N SER A 153 -10.79 22.08 -2.94
CA SER A 153 -10.20 21.19 -3.96
C SER A 153 -11.17 20.11 -4.46
N GLU A 154 -12.45 20.45 -4.62
CA GLU A 154 -13.29 19.80 -5.62
C GLU A 154 -13.19 20.62 -6.93
N ASN A 155 -12.93 19.92 -8.04
CA ASN A 155 -12.88 20.38 -9.44
C ASN A 155 -11.49 20.48 -10.08
N ASN A 156 -10.89 19.33 -10.44
CA ASN A 156 -10.20 19.15 -11.73
C ASN A 156 -9.87 17.67 -12.01
N ILE A 157 -10.89 16.81 -12.08
CA ILE A 157 -10.75 15.47 -12.66
C ILE A 157 -11.96 15.15 -13.54
N ALA A 158 -12.21 15.98 -14.55
CA ALA A 158 -13.13 15.63 -15.64
C ALA A 158 -12.85 16.53 -16.85
N GLU A 159 -11.84 16.18 -17.65
CA GLU A 159 -11.87 16.35 -19.12
C GLU A 159 -10.61 15.72 -19.72
N TYR A 160 -10.77 14.50 -20.22
CA TYR A 160 -9.95 13.95 -21.29
C TYR A 160 -10.90 13.05 -22.09
N ASP A 161 -11.57 13.67 -23.06
CA ASP A 161 -12.18 12.98 -24.21
C ASP A 161 -11.10 12.64 -25.25
#